data_AF-A0A0A2STA3-F1
#
_entry.id   AF-A0A0A2STA3-F1
#
_cell.length_a   1.000
_cell.length_b   1.000
_cell.length_c   1.000
_cell.angle_alpha   90.00
_cell.angle_beta   90.00
_cell.angle_gamma   90.00
#
_symmetry.space_group_name_H-M   'P 1'
#
loop_
_entity.id
_entity.type
_entity.pdbx_description
1 polymer ?
#
loop_
_entity_poly.entity_id
_entity_poly.type
_entity_poly.pdbx_seq_one_letter_code
_entity_poly.pdbx_strand_id
1 'polypeptide(L)'
;MFTIIVCLFIAVLLPYLAKIPVAYAMHKAGGYDNHYPREQQARLEGFGARALAAHQNSFESLLIFATAALTALATNTVSLVKQYLAMGYIIFRLFYHLLYLLDWSSLRSIVWFASLLCCLSILWLSIP
;
A
#
# COMPACT_ATOMS: atom_id res chain seq x y z
N MET A 1 18.17 9.19 -7.22
CA MET A 1 18.29 7.90 -6.49
C MET A 1 17.70 7.98 -5.10
N PHE A 2 18.13 8.94 -4.27
CA PHE A 2 17.61 9.16 -2.91
C PHE A 2 16.08 9.16 -2.80
N THR A 3 15.37 9.85 -3.70
CA THR A 3 13.90 9.92 -3.71
C THR A 3 13.22 8.54 -3.80
N ILE A 4 13.75 7.62 -4.63
CA ILE A 4 13.17 6.27 -4.77
C ILE A 4 13.36 5.48 -3.47
N ILE A 5 14.51 5.62 -2.80
CA ILE A 5 14.79 4.97 -1.52
C ILE A 5 13.85 5.49 -0.43
N VAL A 6 13.62 6.80 -0.36
CA VAL A 6 12.66 7.39 0.58
C VAL A 6 11.24 6.90 0.31
N CYS A 7 10.81 6.84 -0.96
CA CYS A 7 9.50 6.29 -1.30
C CYS A 7 9.39 4.82 -0.91
N LEU A 8 10.44 4.01 -1.15
CA LEU A 8 10.48 2.60 -0.73
C LEU A 8 10.37 2.46 0.78
N PHE A 9 11.09 3.28 1.54
CA PHE A 9 10.99 3.32 3.00
C PHE A 9 9.56 3.62 3.46
N ILE A 10 8.92 4.66 2.91
CA ILE A 10 7.53 4.99 3.23
C ILE A 10 6.60 3.82 2.86
N ALA A 11 6.77 3.23 1.68
CA ALA A 11 5.96 2.09 1.23
C ALA A 11 6.04 0.90 2.18
N VAL A 12 7.22 0.60 2.73
CA VAL A 12 7.42 -0.47 3.72
C VAL A 12 6.66 -0.19 5.02
N LEU A 13 6.50 1.07 5.41
CA LEU A 13 5.75 1.43 6.62
C LEU A 13 4.23 1.35 6.44
N LEU A 14 3.72 1.56 5.22
CA LEU A 14 2.28 1.64 4.96
C LEU A 14 1.46 0.42 5.42
N PRO A 15 1.86 -0.85 5.20
CA PRO A 15 1.12 -2.00 5.73
C PRO A 15 0.98 -1.96 7.25
N TYR A 16 2.02 -1.55 7.97
CA TYR A 16 1.99 -1.47 9.43
C TYR A 16 1.11 -0.32 9.92
N LEU A 17 1.14 0.82 9.23
CA LEU A 17 0.22 1.94 9.50
C LEU A 17 -1.23 1.56 9.20
N ALA A 18 -1.48 0.84 8.11
CA ALA A 18 -2.82 0.35 7.74
C ALA A 18 -3.37 -0.68 8.74
N LYS A 19 -2.53 -1.27 9.60
CA LYS A 19 -2.97 -2.16 10.70
C LYS A 19 -3.64 -1.39 11.84
N ILE A 20 -3.36 -0.10 12.02
CA ILE A 20 -3.92 0.74 13.10
C ILE A 20 -5.47 0.70 13.11
N PRO A 21 -6.19 0.99 12.01
CA PRO A 21 -7.65 0.90 11.99
C PRO A 21 -8.18 -0.53 12.20
N VAL A 22 -7.41 -1.56 11.85
CA VAL A 22 -7.74 -2.97 12.14
C VAL A 22 -7.70 -3.22 13.64
N ALA A 23 -6.62 -2.81 14.30
CA ALA A 23 -6.46 -2.96 15.75
C ALA A 23 -7.54 -2.20 16.53
N TYR A 24 -7.92 -1.01 16.05
CA TYR A 24 -9.06 -0.26 16.60
C TYR A 24 -10.38 -1.04 16.46
N ALA A 25 -10.65 -1.62 15.28
CA ALA A 25 -11.84 -2.43 15.06
C ALA A 25 -11.85 -3.71 15.91
N MET A 26 -10.72 -4.40 16.03
CA MET A 26 -10.54 -5.56 16.92
C MET A 26 -10.84 -5.17 18.38
N HIS A 27 -10.26 -4.07 18.87
CA HIS A 27 -10.51 -3.59 20.22
C HIS A 27 -11.99 -3.26 20.46
N LYS A 28 -12.66 -2.63 19.48
CA LYS A 28 -14.10 -2.34 19.57
C LYS A 28 -14.97 -3.62 19.54
N ALA A 29 -14.49 -4.71 18.96
CA ALA A 29 -15.16 -6.00 18.89
C ALA A 29 -14.96 -6.88 20.13
N GLY A 30 -14.76 -6.28 21.31
CA GLY A 30 -14.62 -7.01 22.59
C GLY A 30 -13.20 -7.10 23.15
N GLY A 31 -12.30 -6.18 22.75
CA GLY A 31 -10.89 -6.16 23.18
C GLY A 31 -9.96 -6.86 22.20
N TYR A 32 -8.67 -6.54 22.25
CA TYR A 32 -7.68 -7.13 21.33
C TYR A 32 -7.27 -8.53 21.80
N ASP A 33 -7.57 -9.55 21.01
CA ASP A 33 -7.14 -10.93 21.28
C ASP A 33 -5.72 -11.15 20.76
N ASN A 34 -4.75 -11.23 21.68
CA ASN A 34 -3.35 -11.53 21.35
C ASN A 34 -3.05 -13.01 21.18
N HIS A 35 -3.94 -13.91 21.63
CA HIS A 35 -3.76 -15.36 21.44
C HIS A 35 -4.16 -15.77 20.02
N TYR A 36 -5.30 -15.25 19.52
CA TYR A 36 -5.83 -15.59 18.20
C TYR A 36 -6.18 -14.35 17.34
N PRO A 37 -5.24 -13.40 17.11
CA PRO A 37 -5.52 -12.13 16.46
C PRO A 37 -6.02 -12.28 15.02
N ARG A 38 -5.58 -13.32 14.30
CA ARG A 38 -6.01 -13.58 12.91
C ARG A 38 -7.45 -14.09 12.84
N GLU A 39 -7.84 -14.94 13.78
CA GLU A 39 -9.21 -15.43 13.85
C GLU A 39 -10.16 -14.28 14.21
N GLN A 40 -9.76 -13.41 15.15
CA GLN A 40 -10.51 -12.20 15.46
C GLN A 40 -10.66 -11.29 14.24
N GLN A 41 -9.58 -11.06 13.50
CA GLN A 41 -9.61 -10.28 12.25
C GLN A 41 -10.59 -10.85 11.23
N ALA A 42 -10.63 -12.17 11.07
CA ALA A 42 -11.52 -12.84 10.11
C ALA A 42 -13.01 -12.66 10.44
N ARG A 43 -13.34 -12.36 11.70
CA ARG A 43 -14.71 -12.10 12.18
C ARG A 43 -15.11 -10.63 12.10
N LEU A 44 -14.21 -9.72 11.68
CA LEU A 44 -14.53 -8.30 11.56
C LEU A 44 -15.49 -8.07 10.39
N GLU A 45 -16.46 -7.20 10.59
CA GLU A 45 -17.44 -6.79 9.58
C GLU A 45 -17.39 -5.27 9.32
N GLY A 46 -18.05 -4.83 8.24
CA GLY A 46 -18.18 -3.41 7.90
C GLY A 46 -16.83 -2.68 7.85
N PHE A 47 -16.67 -1.66 8.70
CA PHE A 47 -15.42 -0.89 8.80
C PHE A 47 -14.20 -1.77 9.11
N GLY A 48 -14.33 -2.76 10.00
CA GLY A 48 -13.22 -3.63 10.38
C GLY A 48 -12.76 -4.53 9.24
N ALA A 49 -13.71 -5.11 8.51
CA ALA A 49 -13.43 -5.88 7.29
C ALA A 49 -12.72 -5.02 6.23
N ARG A 50 -13.19 -3.78 6.04
CA ARG A 50 -12.59 -2.82 5.11
C ARG A 50 -11.17 -2.44 5.52
N ALA A 51 -10.94 -2.18 6.81
CA ALA A 51 -9.59 -1.91 7.33
C ALA A 51 -8.65 -3.10 7.12
N LEU A 52 -9.11 -4.33 7.38
CA LEU A 52 -8.32 -5.55 7.20
C LEU A 52 -7.92 -5.74 5.74
N ALA A 53 -8.88 -5.59 4.83
CA ALA A 53 -8.62 -5.70 3.40
C ALA A 53 -7.65 -4.61 2.90
N ALA A 54 -7.76 -3.38 3.40
CA ALA A 54 -6.81 -2.31 3.11
C ALA A 54 -5.39 -2.67 3.59
N HIS A 55 -5.25 -3.20 4.81
CA HIS A 55 -3.98 -3.66 5.38
C HIS A 55 -3.34 -4.78 4.56
N GLN A 56 -4.10 -5.80 4.16
CA GLN A 56 -3.62 -6.90 3.33
C GLN A 56 -3.17 -6.40 1.95
N ASN A 57 -3.98 -5.55 1.31
CA ASN A 57 -3.64 -4.97 0.02
C ASN A 57 -2.38 -4.09 0.06
N SER A 58 -2.04 -3.49 1.21
CA SER A 58 -0.75 -2.78 1.34
C SER A 58 0.45 -3.69 1.11
N PHE A 59 0.40 -4.94 1.58
CA PHE A 59 1.50 -5.89 1.38
C PHE A 59 1.60 -6.33 -0.08
N GLU A 60 0.47 -6.61 -0.73
CA GLU A 60 0.41 -6.95 -2.16
C GLU A 60 0.99 -5.81 -3.01
N SER A 61 0.58 -4.57 -2.73
CA SER A 61 1.06 -3.40 -3.44
C SER A 61 2.54 -3.12 -3.17
N LEU A 62 3.00 -3.31 -1.92
CA LEU A 62 4.41 -3.18 -1.55
C LEU A 62 5.29 -4.13 -2.35
N LEU A 63 4.87 -5.39 -2.53
CA LEU A 63 5.63 -6.36 -3.32
C LEU A 63 5.89 -5.85 -4.75
N ILE A 64 4.87 -5.32 -5.40
CA ILE A 64 4.96 -4.80 -6.77
C ILE A 64 5.87 -3.55 -6.80
N PHE A 65 5.66 -2.60 -5.89
CA PHE A 65 6.46 -1.38 -5.86
C PHE A 65 7.92 -1.62 -5.48
N ALA A 66 8.18 -2.50 -4.51
CA ALA A 66 9.53 -2.86 -4.11
C ALA A 66 10.29 -3.49 -5.28
N THR A 67 9.64 -4.38 -6.04
CA THR A 67 10.24 -4.99 -7.23
C THR A 67 10.59 -3.92 -8.27
N ALA A 68 9.68 -2.97 -8.54
CA ALA A 68 9.91 -1.87 -9.48
C ALA A 68 11.04 -0.93 -9.03
N ALA A 69 11.01 -0.48 -7.76
CA ALA A 69 11.99 0.43 -7.19
C ALA A 69 13.39 -0.19 -7.14
N LEU A 70 13.50 -1.44 -6.68
CA LEU A 70 14.76 -2.16 -6.62
C LEU A 70 15.31 -2.46 -8.02
N THR A 71 14.46 -2.76 -9.00
CA THR A 71 14.89 -2.95 -10.40
C THR A 71 15.51 -1.67 -10.95
N ALA A 72 14.85 -0.52 -10.80
CA ALA A 72 15.37 0.76 -11.27
C ALA A 72 16.70 1.15 -10.60
N LEU A 73 16.87 0.82 -9.31
CA LEU A 73 18.10 1.04 -8.57
C LEU A 73 19.21 0.08 -9.03
N ALA A 74 18.92 -1.21 -9.16
CA ALA A 74 19.88 -2.24 -9.54
C ALA A 74 20.38 -2.08 -10.97
N THR A 75 19.53 -1.61 -11.89
CA THR A 75 19.92 -1.35 -13.28
C THR A 75 20.55 0.03 -13.49
N ASN A 76 20.68 0.85 -12.43
CA ASN A 76 21.15 2.24 -12.51
C ASN A 76 20.37 3.11 -13.52
N THR A 77 19.10 2.77 -13.79
CA THR A 77 18.25 3.50 -14.77
C THR A 77 17.46 4.64 -14.14
N VAL A 78 17.83 5.09 -12.93
CA VAL A 78 17.07 6.10 -12.19
C VAL A 78 17.01 7.43 -12.95
N SER A 79 15.79 7.89 -13.27
CA SER A 79 15.53 9.17 -13.95
C SER A 79 14.56 10.05 -13.15
N LEU A 80 14.40 11.31 -13.55
CA LEU A 80 13.39 12.21 -12.94
C LEU A 80 11.97 11.64 -13.08
N VAL A 81 11.63 11.08 -14.24
CA VAL A 81 10.31 10.46 -14.48
C VAL A 81 10.05 9.33 -13.49
N LYS A 82 11.01 8.42 -13.27
CA LYS A 82 10.87 7.32 -12.29
C LYS A 82 10.71 7.84 -10.86
N GLN A 83 11.34 8.96 -10.52
CA GLN A 83 11.18 9.59 -9.20
C GLN A 83 9.78 10.18 -9.02
N TYR A 84 9.22 10.85 -10.04
CA TYR A 84 7.84 11.33 -10.01
C TYR A 84 6.83 10.19 -9.92
N LEU A 85 7.05 9.09 -10.65
CA LEU A 85 6.22 7.88 -10.56
C LEU A 85 6.27 7.26 -9.16
N ALA A 86 7.45 7.21 -8.52
CA ALA A 86 7.61 6.71 -7.16
C ALA A 86 6.86 7.56 -6.13
N MET A 87 6.93 8.89 -6.24
CA MET A 87 6.15 9.80 -5.39
C MET A 87 4.64 9.67 -5.65
N GLY A 88 4.24 9.57 -6.91
CA GLY A 88 2.85 9.36 -7.32
C GLY A 88 2.27 8.06 -6.72
N TYR A 89 3.04 6.97 -6.75
CA TYR A 89 2.66 5.72 -6.09
C TYR A 89 2.32 5.94 -4.61
N ILE A 90 3.19 6.60 -3.85
CA ILE A 90 2.95 6.85 -2.41
C ILE A 90 1.68 7.67 -2.20
N ILE A 91 1.49 8.74 -2.98
CA ILE A 91 0.29 9.58 -2.90
C ILE A 91 -0.97 8.74 -3.17
N PHE A 92 -0.99 7.95 -4.24
CA PHE A 92 -2.13 7.08 -4.55
C PHE A 92 -2.39 6.04 -3.48
N ARG A 93 -1.35 5.49 -2.83
CA ARG A 93 -1.52 4.55 -1.72
C ARG A 93 -2.13 5.19 -0.48
N LEU A 94 -1.75 6.43 -0.15
CA LEU A 94 -2.37 7.17 0.95
C LEU A 94 -3.86 7.40 0.67
N PHE A 95 -4.22 7.84 -0.53
CA PHE A 95 -5.62 8.01 -0.92
C PHE A 95 -6.38 6.68 -0.95
N TYR A 96 -5.76 5.61 -1.47
CA TYR A 96 -6.37 4.28 -1.50
C TYR A 96 -6.80 3.83 -0.10
N HIS A 97 -5.94 3.99 0.92
CA HIS A 97 -6.28 3.66 2.30
C HIS A 97 -7.46 4.46 2.84
N LEU A 98 -7.45 5.78 2.63
CA LEU A 98 -8.55 6.65 3.07
C LEU A 98 -9.87 6.25 2.41
N LEU A 99 -9.88 6.06 1.10
CA LEU A 99 -11.06 5.69 0.33
C LEU A 99 -11.59 4.30 0.68
N TYR A 100 -10.69 3.38 1.04
CA TYR A 100 -11.08 2.06 1.52
C TYR A 100 -11.88 2.16 2.83
N LEU A 101 -11.39 2.97 3.78
CA LEU A 101 -12.05 3.14 5.07
C LEU A 101 -13.41 3.87 4.93
N LEU A 102 -13.49 4.83 4.00
CA LEU A 102 -14.70 5.60 3.68
C LEU A 102 -15.72 4.85 2.80
N ASP A 103 -15.38 3.64 2.33
CA ASP A 103 -16.24 2.81 1.46
C ASP A 103 -16.54 3.40 0.08
N TRP A 104 -15.62 4.20 -0.48
CA TRP A 104 -15.78 4.82 -1.79
C TRP A 104 -15.19 3.95 -2.90
N SER A 105 -15.95 2.93 -3.30
CA SER A 105 -15.50 1.82 -4.14
C SER A 105 -14.92 2.23 -5.51
N SER A 106 -15.60 3.08 -6.28
CA SER A 106 -15.16 3.45 -7.63
C SER A 106 -13.85 4.25 -7.62
N LEU A 107 -13.76 5.27 -6.75
CA LEU A 107 -12.56 6.08 -6.65
C LEU A 107 -11.37 5.27 -6.10
N ARG A 108 -11.65 4.36 -5.15
CA ARG A 108 -10.66 3.39 -4.64
C ARG A 108 -10.04 2.58 -5.78
N SER A 109 -10.86 2.03 -6.68
CA SER A 109 -10.36 1.22 -7.81
C SER A 109 -9.53 2.05 -8.78
N ILE A 110 -9.91 3.31 -9.04
CA ILE A 110 -9.16 4.22 -9.90
C ILE A 110 -7.77 4.49 -9.32
N VAL A 111 -7.68 4.89 -8.04
CA VAL A 111 -6.36 5.18 -7.42
C VAL A 111 -5.51 3.92 -7.26
N TRP A 112 -6.14 2.77 -7.04
CA TRP A 112 -5.44 1.48 -7.03
C TRP A 112 -4.77 1.21 -8.37
N PHE A 113 -5.53 1.35 -9.47
CA PHE A 113 -5.02 1.14 -10.81
C PHE A 113 -3.94 2.15 -11.18
N ALA A 114 -4.11 3.43 -10.80
CA ALA A 114 -3.09 4.46 -10.99
C ALA A 114 -1.79 4.12 -10.25
N SER A 115 -1.87 3.61 -9.01
CA SER A 115 -0.69 3.17 -8.25
C SER A 115 0.03 1.98 -8.91
N LEU A 116 -0.73 1.04 -9.49
CA LEU A 116 -0.19 -0.09 -10.24
C LEU A 116 0.54 0.40 -11.50
N LEU A 117 -0.08 1.32 -12.26
CA LEU A 117 0.53 1.92 -13.44
C LEU A 117 1.86 2.60 -13.12
N CYS A 118 1.98 3.31 -11.99
CA CYS A 118 3.27 3.88 -11.58
C CYS A 118 4.36 2.82 -11.48
N CYS A 119 4.07 1.66 -10.88
CA CYS A 119 5.02 0.57 -10.73
C CYS A 119 5.40 -0.04 -12.08
N LEU A 120 4.40 -0.33 -12.92
CA LEU A 120 4.61 -0.90 -14.25
C LEU A 120 5.39 0.05 -15.15
N SER A 121 5.14 1.36 -15.09
CA SER A 121 5.90 2.38 -15.81
C SER A 121 7.35 2.45 -15.34
N ILE A 122 7.62 2.34 -14.04
CA ILE A 122 9.00 2.27 -13.52
C ILE A 122 9.72 1.05 -14.10
N LEU A 123 9.10 -0.13 -14.08
CA LEU A 123 9.67 -1.36 -14.64
C LEU A 123 9.91 -1.23 -16.16
N TRP A 124 8.91 -0.78 -16.91
CA TRP A 124 9.00 -0.58 -18.35
C TRP A 124 10.16 0.36 -18.72
N LEU A 125 10.28 1.48 -18.03
CA LEU A 125 11.35 2.44 -18.25
C LEU A 125 12.73 1.94 -17.78
N SER A 126 12.80 0.81 -17.06
CA SER A 126 14.05 0.20 -16.59
C SER A 126 14.55 -0.90 -17.54
N ILE A 127 13.80 -1.22 -18.60
CA ILE A 127 14.23 -2.11 -19.67
C ILE A 127 15.33 -1.38 -20.48
N PRO A 128 16.49 -2.02 -20.73
CA PRO A 128 17.59 -1.44 -21.50
C PRO A 128 17.21 -0.98 -22.91
#